data_AF-A0A831PPB0-F1
#
_entry.id   AF-A0A831PPB0-F1
#
_cell.length_a   1.000
_cell.length_b   1.000
_cell.length_c   1.000
_cell.angle_alpha   90.00
_cell.angle_beta   90.00
_cell.angle_gamma   90.00
#
_symmetry.space_group_name_H-M   'P 1'
#
loop_
_entity.id
_entity.type
_entity.pdbx_description
1 polymer ?
#
loop_
_entity_poly.entity_id
_entity_poly.type
_entity_poly.pdbx_seq_one_letter_code
_entity_poly.pdbx_strand_id
1 'polypeptide(L)'
;MKRNIVPVIALVTLAVPVLFLAAPNRKYVGASACKLCHKSEMQGRQYVIWEESLHAKAFLNLRTDKAREIGAAAGVSDPVSNVQCLGCHAPLADKAPELRDEGVTCEVCHGPGSAYKKLSVMQDREKAVQNGLVLYDADPGMIEAHCLKCHQNPHGNPYDFRAAWERIKHPVPPK
;
A
#
# COMPACT_ATOMS: atom_id res chain seq x y z
N MET A 1 -53.67 55.72 -9.14
CA MET A 1 -53.07 54.59 -8.38
C MET A 1 -52.07 53.90 -9.28
N LYS A 2 -50.76 54.04 -9.01
CA LYS A 2 -49.68 53.49 -9.86
C LYS A 2 -49.47 52.00 -9.53
N ARG A 3 -49.69 51.12 -10.51
CA ARG A 3 -49.44 49.66 -10.39
C ARG A 3 -47.95 49.41 -10.65
N ASN A 4 -47.22 49.02 -9.61
CA ASN A 4 -45.85 48.55 -9.75
C ASN A 4 -45.86 47.11 -10.26
N ILE A 5 -45.27 46.87 -11.44
CA ILE A 5 -45.05 45.54 -11.99
C ILE A 5 -43.62 45.13 -11.59
N VAL A 6 -43.51 44.15 -10.72
CA VAL A 6 -42.21 43.54 -10.35
C VAL A 6 -41.94 42.41 -11.35
N PRO A 7 -40.81 42.41 -12.08
CA PRO A 7 -40.50 41.32 -13.00
C PRO A 7 -39.98 40.12 -12.19
N VAL A 8 -40.68 39.00 -12.30
CA VAL A 8 -40.21 37.71 -11.77
C VAL A 8 -39.14 37.18 -12.72
N ILE A 9 -37.87 37.33 -12.35
CA ILE A 9 -36.75 36.71 -13.07
C ILE A 9 -36.75 35.22 -12.72
N ALA A 10 -37.18 34.38 -13.65
CA ALA A 10 -37.10 32.94 -13.52
C ALA A 10 -35.63 32.50 -13.68
N LEU A 11 -34.99 32.12 -12.57
CA LEU A 11 -33.64 31.58 -12.54
C LEU A 11 -33.66 30.16 -13.10
N VAL A 12 -33.31 29.98 -14.37
CA VAL A 12 -33.12 28.65 -14.97
C VAL A 12 -31.77 28.11 -14.51
N THR A 13 -31.77 27.31 -13.45
CA THR A 13 -30.58 26.58 -13.00
C THR A 13 -30.28 25.44 -13.99
N LEU A 14 -29.33 25.66 -14.88
CA LEU A 14 -28.80 24.64 -15.79
C LEU A 14 -28.06 23.58 -14.95
N ALA A 15 -28.69 22.43 -14.71
CA ALA A 15 -28.04 21.31 -14.05
C ALA A 15 -26.97 20.72 -14.99
N VAL A 16 -25.71 21.10 -14.78
CA VAL A 16 -24.57 20.50 -15.48
C VAL A 16 -24.37 19.10 -14.90
N PRO A 17 -24.48 18.02 -15.69
CA PRO A 17 -24.25 16.68 -15.19
C PRO A 17 -22.75 16.54 -14.90
N VAL A 18 -22.41 16.39 -13.63
CA VAL A 18 -21.05 16.05 -13.20
C VAL A 18 -20.79 14.61 -13.66
N LEU A 19 -20.04 14.46 -14.76
CA LEU A 19 -19.50 13.16 -15.14
C LEU A 19 -18.52 12.71 -14.06
N PHE A 20 -18.95 11.75 -13.23
CA PHE A 20 -18.05 11.00 -12.38
C PHE A 20 -17.17 10.12 -13.28
N LEU A 21 -15.96 10.58 -13.57
CA LEU A 21 -14.91 9.73 -14.12
C LEU A 21 -14.60 8.65 -13.09
N ALA A 22 -15.04 7.41 -13.36
CA ALA A 22 -14.67 6.26 -12.56
C ALA A 22 -13.14 6.16 -12.52
N ALA A 23 -12.56 6.18 -11.32
CA ALA A 23 -11.13 5.96 -11.16
C ALA A 23 -10.75 4.63 -11.82
N PRO A 24 -9.64 4.57 -12.58
CA PRO A 24 -9.23 3.32 -13.22
C PRO A 24 -9.14 2.20 -12.18
N ASN A 25 -9.71 1.05 -12.48
CA ASN A 25 -9.69 -0.12 -11.59
C ASN A 25 -8.24 -0.65 -11.49
N ARG A 26 -7.54 -0.26 -10.44
CA ARG A 26 -6.15 -0.66 -10.17
C ARG A 26 -6.15 -1.96 -9.37
N LYS A 27 -5.48 -2.96 -9.91
CA LYS A 27 -5.25 -4.27 -9.31
C LYS A 27 -3.84 -4.38 -8.74
N TYR A 28 -3.72 -5.20 -7.70
CA TYR A 28 -2.45 -5.71 -7.21
C TYR A 28 -1.92 -6.78 -8.17
N VAL A 29 -0.61 -6.87 -8.34
CA VAL A 29 0.05 -7.73 -9.33
C VAL A 29 1.16 -8.62 -8.73
N GLY A 30 1.50 -8.42 -7.47
CA GLY A 30 2.48 -9.21 -6.74
C GLY A 30 3.93 -8.82 -7.02
N ALA A 31 4.81 -9.20 -6.10
CA ALA A 31 6.24 -8.87 -6.13
C ALA A 31 6.95 -9.44 -7.38
N SER A 32 6.46 -10.55 -7.92
CA SER A 32 7.01 -11.15 -9.15
C SER A 32 6.97 -10.20 -10.34
N ALA A 33 5.94 -9.34 -10.44
CA ALA A 33 5.87 -8.33 -11.49
C ALA A 33 6.94 -7.23 -11.31
N CYS A 34 7.27 -6.88 -10.07
CA CYS A 34 8.27 -5.87 -9.71
C CYS A 34 9.70 -6.39 -9.93
N LYS A 35 9.92 -7.69 -9.64
CA LYS A 35 11.22 -8.40 -9.75
C LYS A 35 11.92 -8.20 -11.09
N LEU A 36 11.14 -8.18 -12.18
CA LEU A 36 11.64 -8.10 -13.55
C LEU A 36 12.55 -6.88 -13.78
N CYS A 37 12.27 -5.77 -13.10
CA CYS A 37 13.05 -4.53 -13.21
C CYS A 37 13.82 -4.20 -11.93
N HIS A 38 13.25 -4.45 -10.74
CA HIS A 38 13.78 -3.96 -9.47
C HIS A 38 14.73 -4.94 -8.73
N LYS A 39 15.28 -5.94 -9.43
CA LYS A 39 16.26 -6.88 -8.86
C LYS A 39 17.72 -6.38 -8.94
N SER A 40 18.05 -5.56 -9.95
CA SER A 40 19.43 -5.20 -10.27
C SER A 40 20.02 -4.17 -9.31
N GLU A 41 21.36 -4.09 -9.26
CA GLU A 41 22.09 -3.07 -8.52
C GLU A 41 21.77 -1.66 -9.00
N MET A 42 21.64 -1.47 -10.32
CA MET A 42 21.25 -0.18 -10.91
C MET A 42 19.88 0.32 -10.44
N GLN A 43 19.02 -0.57 -9.93
CA GLN A 43 17.72 -0.22 -9.38
C GLN A 43 17.72 -0.25 -7.85
N GLY A 44 18.86 -0.46 -7.19
CA GLY A 44 18.98 -0.48 -5.73
C GLY A 44 18.60 -1.81 -5.08
N ARG A 45 18.59 -2.92 -5.85
CA ARG A 45 18.29 -4.28 -5.35
C ARG A 45 16.98 -4.39 -4.56
N GLN A 46 15.98 -3.55 -4.86
CA GLN A 46 14.75 -3.39 -4.07
C GLN A 46 14.03 -4.73 -3.84
N TYR A 47 13.89 -5.55 -4.90
CA TYR A 47 13.27 -6.87 -4.78
C TYR A 47 14.07 -7.80 -3.86
N VAL A 48 15.40 -7.78 -3.95
CA VAL A 48 16.26 -8.68 -3.14
C VAL A 48 16.20 -8.29 -1.67
N ILE A 49 16.25 -6.98 -1.38
CA ILE A 49 16.10 -6.46 -0.02
C ILE A 49 14.74 -6.86 0.57
N TRP A 50 13.66 -6.76 -0.20
CA TRP A 50 12.34 -7.21 0.23
C TRP A 50 12.30 -8.73 0.47
N GLU A 51 12.77 -9.53 -0.49
CA GLU A 51 12.73 -11.00 -0.44
C GLU A 51 13.48 -11.57 0.78
N GLU A 52 14.58 -10.92 1.17
CA GLU A 52 15.37 -11.32 2.32
C GLU A 52 14.77 -10.88 3.67
N SER A 53 13.88 -9.86 3.64
CA SER A 53 13.31 -9.23 4.82
C SER A 53 12.27 -10.09 5.55
N LEU A 54 11.89 -9.64 6.76
CA LEU A 54 10.78 -10.23 7.51
C LEU A 54 9.41 -9.93 6.89
N HIS A 55 9.29 -8.90 6.05
CA HIS A 55 8.04 -8.55 5.37
C HIS A 55 7.61 -9.62 4.37
N ALA A 56 8.54 -10.12 3.54
CA ALA A 56 8.29 -11.24 2.62
C ALA A 56 7.98 -12.56 3.36
N LYS A 57 8.39 -12.67 4.63
CA LYS A 57 8.17 -13.85 5.49
C LYS A 57 6.98 -13.67 6.44
N ALA A 58 6.31 -12.52 6.42
CA ALA A 58 5.35 -12.15 7.45
C ALA A 58 4.20 -13.15 7.55
N PHE A 59 3.63 -13.57 6.43
CA PHE A 59 2.56 -14.56 6.42
C PHE A 59 3.04 -15.94 6.89
N LEU A 60 4.23 -16.36 6.49
CA LEU A 60 4.81 -17.64 6.92
C LEU A 60 4.98 -17.71 8.44
N ASN A 61 5.31 -16.58 9.09
CA ASN A 61 5.43 -16.51 10.54
C ASN A 61 4.12 -16.84 11.29
N LEU A 62 2.95 -16.65 10.67
CA LEU A 62 1.65 -17.03 11.25
C LEU A 62 1.48 -18.55 11.41
N ARG A 63 2.29 -19.36 10.70
CA ARG A 63 2.23 -20.83 10.77
C ARG A 63 3.05 -21.41 11.92
N THR A 64 3.77 -20.57 12.67
CA THR A 64 4.65 -21.02 13.76
C THR A 64 3.88 -21.34 15.03
N ASP A 65 4.47 -22.18 15.88
CA ASP A 65 3.94 -22.49 17.22
C ASP A 65 3.80 -21.21 18.05
N LYS A 66 4.77 -20.30 17.92
CA LYS A 66 4.74 -19.02 18.62
C LYS A 66 3.55 -18.16 18.20
N ALA A 67 3.21 -18.13 16.90
CA ALA A 67 2.03 -17.43 16.44
C ALA A 67 0.75 -18.03 17.00
N ARG A 68 0.67 -19.36 17.16
CA ARG A 68 -0.48 -20.02 17.80
C ARG A 68 -0.61 -19.66 19.28
N GLU A 69 0.50 -19.60 20.02
CA GLU A 69 0.50 -19.12 21.42
C GLU A 69 0.00 -17.68 21.54
N ILE A 70 0.53 -16.78 20.71
CA ILE A 70 0.14 -15.36 20.69
C ILE A 70 -1.34 -15.24 20.29
N GLY A 71 -1.77 -15.99 19.29
CA GLY A 71 -3.16 -16.06 18.87
C GLY A 71 -4.07 -16.50 20.01
N ALA A 72 -3.75 -17.60 20.70
CA ALA A 72 -4.53 -18.10 21.82
C ALA A 72 -4.65 -17.07 22.95
N ALA A 73 -3.57 -16.37 23.29
CA ALA A 73 -3.58 -15.29 24.28
C ALA A 73 -4.47 -14.09 23.84
N ALA A 74 -4.64 -13.90 22.54
CA ALA A 74 -5.51 -12.87 21.95
C ALA A 74 -6.94 -13.38 21.64
N GLY A 75 -7.29 -14.61 22.02
CA GLY A 75 -8.61 -15.20 21.71
C GLY A 75 -8.79 -15.64 20.24
N VAL A 76 -7.68 -15.82 19.51
CA VAL A 76 -7.64 -16.25 18.11
C VAL A 76 -7.19 -17.71 18.02
N SER A 77 -8.07 -18.59 17.54
CA SER A 77 -7.78 -20.02 17.40
C SER A 77 -6.85 -20.35 16.22
N ASP A 78 -7.00 -19.64 15.10
CA ASP A 78 -6.19 -19.84 13.89
C ASP A 78 -5.66 -18.48 13.37
N PRO A 79 -4.41 -18.11 13.70
CA PRO A 79 -3.80 -16.89 13.21
C PRO A 79 -3.70 -16.81 11.68
N VAL A 80 -3.61 -17.95 10.98
CA VAL A 80 -3.36 -17.99 9.52
C VAL A 80 -4.56 -17.50 8.73
N SER A 81 -5.78 -17.67 9.24
CA SER A 81 -7.03 -17.24 8.61
C SER A 81 -7.67 -16.02 9.29
N ASN A 82 -7.18 -15.62 10.46
CA ASN A 82 -7.80 -14.55 11.23
C ASN A 82 -7.42 -13.15 10.73
N VAL A 83 -8.43 -12.32 10.46
CA VAL A 83 -8.28 -10.96 9.94
C VAL A 83 -7.44 -10.04 10.85
N GLN A 84 -7.45 -10.24 12.17
CA GLN A 84 -6.65 -9.47 13.10
C GLN A 84 -5.14 -9.71 12.87
N CYS A 85 -4.76 -10.94 12.55
CA CYS A 85 -3.38 -11.31 12.25
C CYS A 85 -3.00 -10.93 10.81
N LEU A 86 -3.90 -11.19 9.86
CA LEU A 86 -3.68 -10.89 8.44
C LEU A 86 -3.51 -9.40 8.16
N GLY A 87 -4.13 -8.52 8.96
CA GLY A 87 -4.01 -7.07 8.81
C GLY A 87 -2.56 -6.56 8.77
N CYS A 88 -1.63 -7.28 9.39
CA CYS A 88 -0.20 -6.95 9.38
C CYS A 88 0.69 -8.01 8.73
N HIS A 89 0.27 -9.26 8.71
CA HIS A 89 1.09 -10.35 8.18
C HIS A 89 0.79 -10.69 6.71
N ALA A 90 -0.37 -10.28 6.20
CA ALA A 90 -0.72 -10.33 4.78
C ALA A 90 -1.77 -9.25 4.47
N PRO A 91 -1.41 -7.95 4.51
CA PRO A 91 -2.39 -6.85 4.52
C PRO A 91 -3.26 -6.73 3.26
N LEU A 92 -2.91 -7.45 2.19
CA LEU A 92 -3.69 -7.51 0.95
C LEU A 92 -4.54 -8.78 0.82
N ALA A 93 -4.58 -9.66 1.82
CA ALA A 93 -5.27 -10.95 1.73
C ALA A 93 -6.78 -10.83 1.45
N ASP A 94 -7.40 -9.69 1.77
CA ASP A 94 -8.80 -9.38 1.48
C ASP A 94 -9.01 -8.87 0.03
N LYS A 95 -8.06 -8.11 -0.50
CA LYS A 95 -8.13 -7.45 -1.82
C LYS A 95 -7.51 -8.26 -2.96
N ALA A 96 -6.50 -9.05 -2.63
CA ALA A 96 -5.74 -9.90 -3.54
C ALA A 96 -5.35 -11.20 -2.80
N PRO A 97 -6.33 -12.11 -2.56
CA PRO A 97 -6.11 -13.35 -1.82
C PRO A 97 -4.99 -14.22 -2.39
N GLU A 98 -4.77 -14.16 -3.70
CA GLU A 98 -3.69 -14.85 -4.41
C GLU A 98 -2.29 -14.38 -4.00
N LEU A 99 -2.17 -13.16 -3.45
CA LEU A 99 -0.91 -12.59 -2.95
C LEU A 99 -0.70 -12.80 -1.45
N ARG A 100 -1.64 -13.45 -0.76
CA ARG A 100 -1.58 -13.64 0.70
C ARG A 100 -0.25 -14.23 1.15
N ASP A 101 0.27 -15.21 0.42
CA ASP A 101 1.48 -15.92 0.77
C ASP A 101 2.76 -15.07 0.54
N GLU A 102 2.68 -13.92 -0.16
CA GLU A 102 3.75 -12.93 -0.25
C GLU A 102 3.89 -12.08 1.03
N GLY A 103 2.94 -12.19 1.96
CA GLY A 103 2.92 -11.42 3.20
C GLY A 103 2.80 -9.91 2.96
N VAL A 104 3.75 -9.14 3.49
CA VAL A 104 3.83 -7.70 3.24
C VAL A 104 4.59 -7.49 1.93
N THR A 105 3.88 -7.55 0.80
CA THR A 105 4.44 -7.38 -0.54
C THR A 105 4.80 -5.91 -0.86
N CYS A 106 5.45 -5.67 -2.01
CA CYS A 106 5.84 -4.33 -2.48
C CYS A 106 4.66 -3.34 -2.47
N GLU A 107 3.50 -3.82 -2.88
CA GLU A 107 2.29 -3.03 -3.09
C GLU A 107 1.55 -2.64 -1.81
N VAL A 108 1.95 -3.18 -0.64
CA VAL A 108 1.48 -2.69 0.66
C VAL A 108 1.99 -1.26 0.90
N CYS A 109 3.25 -1.01 0.57
CA CYS A 109 3.87 0.31 0.71
C CYS A 109 3.64 1.18 -0.54
N HIS A 110 3.70 0.59 -1.73
CA HIS A 110 3.75 1.31 -3.01
C HIS A 110 2.43 1.37 -3.77
N GLY A 111 1.37 0.73 -3.27
CA GLY A 111 0.06 0.73 -3.92
C GLY A 111 -0.07 -0.29 -5.08
N PRO A 112 -1.25 -0.38 -5.72
CA PRO A 112 -1.54 -1.37 -6.75
C PRO A 112 -0.82 -1.07 -8.08
N GLY A 113 0.06 -1.97 -8.48
CA GLY A 113 1.03 -1.80 -9.57
C GLY A 113 0.52 -2.05 -10.99
N SER A 114 -0.69 -2.57 -11.17
CA SER A 114 -1.23 -2.87 -12.51
C SER A 114 -1.21 -1.70 -13.48
N ALA A 115 -1.39 -0.46 -13.00
CA ALA A 115 -1.45 0.73 -13.83
C ALA A 115 -0.09 1.42 -14.06
N TYR A 116 0.88 1.23 -13.17
CA TYR A 116 2.20 1.86 -13.29
C TYR A 116 3.34 0.90 -13.66
N LYS A 117 3.13 -0.43 -13.67
CA LYS A 117 4.19 -1.40 -14.02
C LYS A 117 4.65 -1.35 -15.47
N LYS A 118 3.87 -0.72 -16.37
CA LYS A 118 4.27 -0.57 -17.78
C LYS A 118 5.47 0.37 -17.84
N LEU A 119 6.52 -0.01 -18.58
CA LEU A 119 7.75 0.78 -18.65
C LEU A 119 7.52 2.24 -19.05
N SER A 120 6.61 2.48 -20.02
CA SER A 120 6.21 3.81 -20.50
C SER A 120 5.38 4.64 -19.50
N VAL A 121 5.05 4.07 -18.34
CA VAL A 121 4.45 4.75 -17.20
C VAL A 121 5.48 4.83 -16.07
N MET A 122 6.11 3.72 -15.73
CA MET A 122 7.07 3.60 -14.62
C MET A 122 8.27 4.55 -14.72
N GLN A 123 8.78 4.79 -15.94
CA GLN A 123 9.93 5.68 -16.15
C GLN A 123 9.59 7.16 -15.91
N ASP A 124 8.31 7.52 -15.98
CA ASP A 124 7.81 8.84 -15.67
C ASP A 124 7.24 8.81 -14.25
N ARG A 125 7.99 9.38 -13.31
CA ARG A 125 7.66 9.34 -11.89
C ARG A 125 6.30 9.97 -11.58
N GLU A 126 5.99 11.12 -12.18
CA GLU A 126 4.72 11.81 -11.93
C GLU A 126 3.56 10.99 -12.48
N LYS A 127 3.72 10.44 -13.69
CA LYS A 127 2.71 9.58 -14.30
C LYS A 127 2.51 8.28 -13.51
N ALA A 128 3.57 7.69 -12.96
CA ALA A 128 3.47 6.52 -12.11
C ALA A 128 2.67 6.83 -10.83
N VAL A 129 2.93 7.96 -10.18
CA VAL A 129 2.18 8.42 -8.99
C VAL A 129 0.71 8.69 -9.33
N GLN A 130 0.42 9.36 -10.45
CA GLN A 130 -0.95 9.55 -10.93
C GLN A 130 -1.67 8.22 -11.21
N ASN A 131 -0.92 7.17 -11.56
CA ASN A 131 -1.42 5.83 -11.79
C ASN A 131 -1.43 4.94 -10.54
N GLY A 132 -1.17 5.50 -9.36
CA GLY A 132 -1.39 4.84 -8.07
C GLY A 132 -0.13 4.38 -7.34
N LEU A 133 1.06 4.71 -7.86
CA LEU A 133 2.30 4.52 -7.13
C LEU A 133 2.33 5.45 -5.92
N VAL A 134 2.65 4.88 -4.76
CA VAL A 134 2.88 5.63 -3.52
C VAL A 134 4.38 5.75 -3.28
N LEU A 135 4.83 6.97 -3.04
CA LEU A 135 6.22 7.32 -2.72
C LEU A 135 6.23 8.21 -1.48
N TYR A 136 7.29 8.10 -0.68
CA TYR A 136 7.37 8.75 0.63
C TYR A 136 8.38 9.91 0.67
N ASP A 137 8.91 10.30 -0.50
CA ASP A 137 10.03 11.23 -0.60
C ASP A 137 9.64 12.68 -0.24
N ALA A 138 8.35 13.02 -0.36
CA ALA A 138 7.85 14.37 -0.09
C ALA A 138 7.65 14.66 1.41
N ASP A 139 7.38 13.62 2.20
CA ASP A 139 7.17 13.74 3.65
C ASP A 139 7.69 12.47 4.35
N PRO A 140 8.91 12.53 4.94
CA PRO A 140 9.49 11.41 5.67
C PRO A 140 8.65 10.93 6.86
N GLY A 141 7.76 11.76 7.42
CA GLY A 141 6.86 11.35 8.50
C GLY A 141 5.79 10.36 8.03
N MET A 142 5.45 10.39 6.74
CA MET A 142 4.43 9.49 6.17
C MET A 142 4.87 8.04 6.17
N ILE A 143 6.16 7.76 5.95
CA ILE A 143 6.66 6.38 5.99
C ILE A 143 6.68 5.84 7.41
N GLU A 144 7.08 6.64 8.40
CA GLU A 144 7.02 6.24 9.81
C GLU A 144 5.58 5.96 10.24
N ALA A 145 4.65 6.86 9.92
CA ALA A 145 3.23 6.66 10.18
C ALA A 145 2.67 5.40 9.48
N HIS A 146 3.15 5.09 8.27
CA HIS A 146 2.77 3.86 7.57
C HIS A 146 3.29 2.61 8.30
N CYS A 147 4.56 2.60 8.72
CA CYS A 147 5.16 1.50 9.49
C CYS A 147 4.41 1.27 10.82
N LEU A 148 4.03 2.34 11.51
CA LEU A 148 3.34 2.25 12.80
C LEU A 148 1.94 1.62 12.72
N LYS A 149 1.32 1.53 11.54
CA LYS A 149 0.05 0.77 11.38
C LYS A 149 0.14 -0.67 11.89
N CYS A 150 1.33 -1.26 11.83
CA CYS A 150 1.62 -2.61 12.35
C CYS A 150 2.64 -2.63 13.47
N HIS A 151 3.54 -1.65 13.51
CA HIS A 151 4.64 -1.61 14.47
C HIS A 151 4.40 -0.71 15.69
N GLN A 152 3.19 -0.17 15.86
CA GLN A 152 2.85 0.61 17.07
C GLN A 152 2.91 -0.22 18.36
N ASN A 153 2.51 -1.50 18.29
CA ASN A 153 2.60 -2.45 19.41
C ASN A 153 2.75 -3.89 18.87
N PRO A 154 3.94 -4.26 18.34
CA PRO A 154 4.16 -5.54 17.67
C PRO A 154 4.31 -6.67 18.70
N HIS A 155 3.18 -7.06 19.30
CA HIS A 155 3.10 -8.09 20.35
C HIS A 155 3.91 -7.73 21.60
N GLY A 156 3.92 -6.45 22.00
CA GLY A 156 4.66 -5.97 23.17
C GLY A 156 6.18 -5.86 22.96
N ASN A 157 6.68 -6.09 21.74
CA ASN A 157 8.11 -5.92 21.44
C ASN A 157 8.43 -4.45 21.17
N PRO A 158 9.64 -3.97 21.54
CA PRO A 158 10.09 -2.65 21.17
C PRO A 158 10.26 -2.54 19.65
N TYR A 159 9.96 -1.37 19.10
CA TYR A 159 10.17 -1.04 17.69
C TYR A 159 10.97 0.25 17.57
N ASP A 160 12.11 0.16 16.89
CA ASP A 160 12.92 1.32 16.49
C ASP A 160 12.74 1.55 14.99
N PHE A 161 12.00 2.59 14.64
CA PHE A 161 11.73 2.94 13.26
C PHE A 161 13.03 3.23 12.48
N ARG A 162 13.99 3.96 13.06
CA ARG A 162 15.22 4.34 12.34
C ARG A 162 16.04 3.11 12.01
N ALA A 163 16.24 2.23 13.00
CA ALA A 163 16.99 0.99 12.79
C ALA A 163 16.27 0.04 11.82
N ALA A 164 14.94 -0.02 11.86
CA ALA A 164 14.16 -0.82 10.92
C ALA A 164 14.22 -0.25 9.49
N TRP A 165 14.16 1.08 9.35
CA TRP A 165 14.21 1.76 8.06
C TRP A 165 15.53 1.52 7.34
N GLU A 166 16.66 1.55 8.05
CA GLU A 166 17.98 1.25 7.47
C GLU A 166 18.07 -0.16 6.84
N ARG A 167 17.25 -1.11 7.29
CA ARG A 167 17.24 -2.49 6.76
C ARG A 167 16.38 -2.65 5.52
N ILE A 168 15.37 -1.79 5.35
CA ILE A 168 14.38 -1.95 4.28
C ILE A 168 14.46 -0.86 3.22
N LYS A 169 15.02 0.32 3.52
CA LYS A 169 15.17 1.39 2.54
C LYS A 169 15.99 0.91 1.35
N HIS A 170 15.53 1.25 0.15
CA HIS A 170 16.11 0.76 -1.10
C HIS A 170 16.13 1.88 -2.15
N PRO A 171 16.89 2.98 -1.90
CA PRO A 171 16.99 4.05 -2.87
C PRO A 171 17.64 3.55 -4.16
N VAL A 172 17.15 4.04 -5.30
CA VAL A 172 17.86 3.87 -6.57
C VAL A 172 19.21 4.60 -6.45
N PRO A 173 20.35 3.96 -6.73
CA PRO A 173 21.65 4.61 -6.65
C PRO A 173 21.73 5.85 -7.57
N PRO A 174 22.52 6.87 -7.19
CA PRO A 174 22.79 7.99 -8.08
C PRO A 174 23.48 7.49 -9.35
N LYS A 175 23.20 8.18 -10.46
CA LYS A 175 23.86 7.93 -11.75
C LYS A 175 25.30 8.44 -11.74
#